data_AF-M8AET9-F1
#
_entry.id   AF-M8AET9-F1
#
_cell.length_a   1.000
_cell.length_b   1.000
_cell.length_c   1.000
_cell.angle_alpha   90.00
_cell.angle_beta   90.00
_cell.angle_gamma   90.00
#
_symmetry.space_group_name_H-M   'P 1'
#
loop_
_entity.id
_entity.type
_entity.pdbx_description
1 polymer ?
#
loop_
_entity_poly.entity_id
_entity_poly.type
_entity_poly.pdbx_seq_one_letter_code
_entity_poly.pdbx_strand_id
1 'polypeptide(L)'
;MSLPGNVVVRPVWAHNLQDEVELIESLLPRFRYAAVDTEFPGTVYRSKVPAYALTEEKKYALLKANVDGLHLIQLGLTLFDAAGRLPDLGTGGAVQNRFSFAKAHLDVS
;
A
#
# COMPACT_ATOMS: atom_id res chain seq x y z
N MET A 1 -26.30 12.84 -0.75
CA MET A 1 -25.38 11.81 -1.28
C MET A 1 -24.36 12.54 -2.13
N SER A 2 -23.12 12.73 -1.67
CA SER A 2 -22.08 13.23 -2.58
C SER A 2 -21.68 12.09 -3.52
N LEU A 3 -21.51 12.39 -4.80
CA LEU A 3 -20.92 11.48 -5.77
C LEU A 3 -19.60 10.92 -5.21
N PRO A 4 -19.18 9.69 -5.55
CA PRO A 4 -17.84 9.25 -5.20
C PRO A 4 -16.87 10.27 -5.77
N GLY A 5 -16.20 11.03 -4.88
CA GLY A 5 -15.16 11.96 -5.28
C GLY A 5 -14.14 11.19 -6.12
N ASN A 6 -13.64 11.80 -7.19
CA ASN A 6 -12.74 11.11 -8.10
C ASN A 6 -11.48 10.69 -7.33
N VAL A 7 -11.27 9.38 -7.14
CA VAL A 7 -10.08 8.89 -6.43
C VAL A 7 -8.92 8.86 -7.42
N VAL A 8 -7.95 9.75 -7.21
CA VAL A 8 -6.70 9.82 -7.97
C VAL A 8 -5.64 8.98 -7.27
N VAL A 9 -5.05 8.07 -8.05
CA VAL A 9 -3.87 7.32 -7.62
C VAL A 9 -2.63 8.11 -8.04
N ARG A 10 -1.81 8.46 -7.05
CA ARG A 10 -0.53 9.15 -7.20
C ARG A 10 0.58 8.10 -7.32
N PRO A 11 1.19 7.91 -8.49
CA PRO A 11 2.27 6.95 -8.63
C PRO A 11 3.55 7.53 -8.02
N VAL A 12 4.20 6.74 -7.17
CA VAL A 12 5.44 7.07 -6.48
C VAL A 12 6.56 6.21 -7.06
N TRP A 13 7.58 6.88 -7.58
CA TRP A 13 8.76 6.37 -8.26
C TRP A 13 10.03 6.97 -7.62
N ALA A 14 11.23 6.51 -8.01
CA ALA A 14 12.48 7.02 -7.42
C ALA A 14 12.63 8.55 -7.53
N HIS A 15 12.23 9.14 -8.66
CA HIS A 15 12.44 10.56 -8.90
C HIS A 15 11.52 11.49 -8.10
N ASN A 16 10.34 11.01 -7.64
CA ASN A 16 9.38 11.79 -6.86
C ASN A 16 9.15 11.19 -5.46
N LEU A 17 9.98 10.23 -5.04
CA LEU A 17 9.83 9.55 -3.75
C LEU A 17 9.87 10.56 -2.60
N GLN A 18 10.84 11.48 -2.62
CA GLN A 18 11.02 12.47 -1.56
C GLN A 18 9.80 13.39 -1.47
N ASP A 19 9.36 13.95 -2.60
CA ASP A 19 8.22 14.88 -2.65
C ASP A 19 6.92 14.22 -2.14
N GLU A 20 6.66 12.96 -2.53
CA GLU A 20 5.45 12.24 -2.11
C GLU A 20 5.52 11.80 -0.64
N VAL A 21 6.71 11.48 -0.11
CA VAL A 21 6.90 11.19 1.32
C VAL A 21 6.70 12.45 2.16
N GLU A 22 7.27 13.59 1.76
CA GLU A 22 7.04 14.88 2.44
C GLU A 22 5.55 15.26 2.43
N LEU A 23 4.87 15.01 1.30
CA LEU A 23 3.43 15.19 1.21
C LEU A 23 2.68 14.26 2.19
N ILE A 24 3.02 12.97 2.23
CA ILE A 24 2.45 12.01 3.18
C ILE A 24 2.63 12.50 4.62
N GLU A 25 3.85 12.90 4.99
CA GLU A 25 4.16 13.40 6.33
C GLU A 25 3.31 14.63 6.70
N SER A 26 3.14 15.58 5.77
CA SER A 26 2.30 16.75 5.97
C SER A 26 0.81 16.42 6.23
N LEU A 27 0.34 15.26 5.77
CA LEU A 27 -1.05 14.81 5.92
C LEU A 27 -1.30 14.08 7.25
N LEU A 28 -0.29 13.44 7.83
CA LEU A 28 -0.41 12.63 9.05
C LEU A 28 -1.08 13.33 10.25
N PRO A 29 -0.90 14.65 10.50
CA PRO A 29 -1.60 15.33 11.59
C PRO A 29 -3.14 15.29 11.47
N ARG A 30 -3.68 15.19 10.25
CA ARG A 30 -5.13 15.20 9.97
C ARG A 30 -5.65 13.82 9.53
N PHE A 31 -4.88 13.09 8.74
CA PHE A 31 -5.23 11.80 8.15
C PHE A 31 -4.33 10.71 8.73
N ARG A 32 -4.57 10.38 10.00
CA ARG A 32 -3.70 9.53 10.83
C ARG A 32 -3.95 8.02 10.72
N TYR A 33 -4.93 7.60 9.94
CA TYR A 33 -5.22 6.19 9.67
C TYR A 33 -4.72 5.82 8.29
N ALA A 34 -4.23 4.60 8.13
CA ALA A 34 -3.68 4.10 6.89
C ALA A 34 -4.27 2.75 6.52
N ALA A 35 -4.60 2.59 5.23
CA ALA A 35 -4.85 1.30 4.61
C ALA A 35 -3.67 0.98 3.71
N VAL A 36 -3.16 -0.25 3.84
CA VAL A 36 -1.97 -0.73 3.16
C VAL A 36 -2.33 -1.98 2.37
N ASP A 37 -1.86 -2.04 1.13
CA ASP A 37 -1.99 -3.20 0.26
C ASP A 37 -0.66 -3.48 -0.44
N THR A 38 -0.35 -4.75 -0.69
CA THR A 38 0.95 -5.16 -1.23
C THR A 38 0.79 -6.23 -2.29
N GLU A 39 1.50 -6.09 -3.40
CA GLU A 39 1.52 -7.06 -4.49
C GLU A 39 2.90 -7.73 -4.62
N PHE A 40 2.90 -9.05 -4.75
CA PHE A 40 4.10 -9.91 -4.87
C PHE A 40 3.98 -10.79 -6.12
N PRO A 41 5.09 -11.32 -6.67
CA PRO A 41 5.08 -12.19 -7.85
C PRO A 41 4.59 -13.62 -7.53
N GLY A 42 3.47 -13.76 -6.83
CA GLY A 42 2.85 -15.05 -6.48
C GLY A 42 3.50 -15.74 -5.28
N THR A 43 3.72 -17.06 -5.39
CA THR A 43 4.30 -17.90 -4.31
C THR A 43 5.39 -18.80 -4.85
N VAL A 44 6.55 -18.80 -4.18
CA VAL A 44 7.70 -19.68 -4.44
C VAL A 44 7.61 -20.94 -3.58
N TYR A 45 7.30 -20.77 -2.29
CA TYR A 45 7.17 -21.87 -1.35
C TYR A 45 5.70 -22.27 -1.23
N ARG A 46 5.43 -23.56 -1.37
CA ARG A 46 4.09 -24.14 -1.26
C ARG A 46 4.09 -25.31 -0.31
N SER A 47 3.02 -25.44 0.47
CA SER A 47 2.79 -26.60 1.31
C SER A 47 2.39 -27.82 0.46
N LYS A 48 2.83 -29.01 0.86
CA LYS A 48 2.40 -30.29 0.27
C LYS A 48 0.99 -30.70 0.71
N VAL A 49 0.46 -30.06 1.75
CA VAL A 49 -0.91 -30.26 2.25
C VAL A 49 -1.73 -28.98 2.12
N PRO A 50 -3.07 -29.06 2.01
CA PRO A 50 -3.93 -27.88 1.89
C PRO A 50 -3.76 -26.91 3.06
N ALA A 51 -3.94 -25.61 2.80
CA ALA A 51 -3.75 -24.55 3.79
C ALA A 51 -4.63 -24.72 5.04
N TYR A 52 -5.85 -25.26 4.90
CA TYR A 52 -6.76 -25.51 6.02
C TYR A 52 -6.26 -26.60 6.98
N ALA A 53 -5.35 -27.47 6.52
CA ALA A 53 -4.76 -28.54 7.32
C ALA A 53 -3.44 -28.13 8.00
N LEU A 54 -2.95 -26.91 7.74
CA LEU A 54 -1.77 -26.37 8.40
C LEU A 54 -2.12 -25.78 9.76
N THR A 55 -1.23 -25.95 10.73
CA THR A 55 -1.27 -25.17 11.98
C THR A 55 -0.93 -23.71 11.70
N GLU A 56 -1.33 -22.79 12.59
CA GLU A 56 -1.04 -21.36 12.42
C GLU A 56 0.47 -21.08 12.33
N GLU A 57 1.30 -21.80 13.09
CA GLU A 57 2.76 -21.66 13.05
C GLU A 57 3.31 -22.05 11.67
N LYS A 58 2.76 -23.10 11.06
CA LYS A 58 3.16 -23.55 9.72
C LYS A 58 2.67 -22.60 8.63
N LYS A 59 1.47 -22.02 8.78
CA LYS A 59 0.96 -20.98 7.88
C LYS A 59 1.86 -19.74 7.92
N TYR A 60 2.22 -19.29 9.12
CA TYR A 60 3.12 -18.17 9.31
C TYR A 60 4.51 -18.45 8.73
N ALA A 61 5.11 -19.63 9.00
CA ALA A 61 6.41 -20.00 8.45
C ALA A 61 6.40 -20.03 6.91
N LEU A 62 5.32 -20.53 6.30
CA LEU A 62 5.16 -20.55 4.85
C LEU A 62 5.00 -19.14 4.26
N LEU A 63 4.20 -18.28 4.90
CA LEU A 63 4.06 -16.88 4.52
C LEU A 63 5.41 -16.17 4.62
N LYS A 64 6.09 -16.30 5.76
CA LYS A 64 7.42 -15.72 5.99
C LYS A 64 8.42 -16.15 4.93
N ALA A 65 8.49 -17.44 4.60
CA ALA A 65 9.40 -17.92 3.57
C ALA A 65 9.11 -17.29 2.19
N ASN A 66 7.84 -17.12 1.83
CA ASN A 66 7.47 -16.43 0.58
C ASN A 66 7.81 -14.94 0.63
N VAL A 67 7.57 -14.26 1.75
CA VAL A 67 7.93 -12.84 1.92
C VAL A 67 9.44 -12.64 1.86
N ASP A 68 10.22 -13.50 2.51
CA ASP A 68 11.69 -13.42 2.50
C ASP A 68 12.26 -13.75 1.11
N GLY A 69 11.60 -14.64 0.36
CA GLY A 69 12.07 -15.12 -0.95
C GLY A 69 11.56 -14.34 -2.16
N LEU A 70 10.68 -13.34 -1.96
CA LEU A 70 10.08 -12.57 -3.04
C LEU A 70 10.30 -11.08 -2.87
N HIS A 71 10.60 -10.42 -3.98
CA HIS A 71 10.61 -8.97 -4.02
C HIS A 71 9.19 -8.42 -4.16
N LEU A 72 8.86 -7.45 -3.33
CA LEU A 72 7.63 -6.67 -3.42
C LEU A 72 7.52 -6.00 -4.80
N ILE A 73 6.38 -6.10 -5.49
CA ILE A 73 6.14 -5.41 -6.77
C ILE A 73 5.60 -4.01 -6.52
N GLN A 74 4.57 -3.91 -5.66
CA GLN A 74 3.88 -2.66 -5.40
C GLN A 74 3.42 -2.57 -3.95
N LEU A 75 3.43 -1.36 -3.40
CA LEU A 75 2.82 -0.97 -2.12
C LEU A 75 1.77 0.11 -2.39
N GLY A 76 0.51 -0.18 -2.10
CA GLY A 76 -0.56 0.81 -2.05
C GLY A 76 -0.69 1.39 -0.66
N LEU A 77 -0.77 2.71 -0.54
CA LEU A 77 -0.98 3.43 0.72
C LEU A 77 -2.14 4.42 0.56
N THR A 78 -3.14 4.33 1.43
CA THR A 78 -4.24 5.30 1.50
C THR A 78 -4.33 5.88 2.90
N LEU A 79 -4.21 7.20 3.04
CA LEU A 79 -4.41 7.90 4.30
C LEU A 79 -5.86 8.35 4.45
N PHE A 80 -6.40 8.26 5.66
CA PHE A 80 -7.76 8.72 5.98
C PHE A 80 -7.89 9.20 7.43
N ASP A 81 -8.95 9.94 7.72
CA ASP A 81 -9.26 10.41 9.07
C ASP A 81 -10.21 9.46 9.82
N ALA A 82 -10.55 9.79 11.08
CA ALA A 82 -11.42 8.94 11.90
C ALA A 82 -12.83 8.72 11.33
N ALA A 83 -13.27 9.59 10.40
CA ALA A 83 -14.56 9.48 9.71
C ALA A 83 -14.43 8.76 8.35
N GLY A 84 -13.24 8.26 7.99
CA GLY A 84 -12.98 7.59 6.72
C GLY A 84 -12.81 8.55 5.54
N ARG A 85 -12.61 9.86 5.78
CA ARG A 85 -12.43 10.83 4.70
C ARG A 85 -10.99 10.84 4.21
N LEU A 86 -10.82 10.91 2.89
CA LEU A 86 -9.53 10.95 2.21
C LEU A 86 -9.00 12.39 2.07
N PRO A 87 -7.68 12.57 1.94
CA PRO A 87 -7.08 13.88 1.67
C PRO A 87 -7.48 14.40 0.29
N ASP A 88 -7.99 15.63 0.26
CA ASP A 88 -8.43 16.30 -0.96
C ASP A 88 -7.36 17.21 -1.59
N LEU A 89 -6.24 17.41 -0.89
CA LEU A 89 -5.12 18.27 -1.29
C LEU A 89 -5.54 19.68 -1.72
N GLY A 90 -6.60 20.23 -1.11
CA GLY A 90 -7.09 21.57 -1.43
C GLY A 90 -8.03 21.64 -2.63
N THR A 91 -8.48 20.50 -3.17
CA THR A 91 -9.46 20.46 -4.28
C THR A 91 -10.91 20.66 -3.84
N GLY A 92 -11.15 20.97 -2.56
CA GLY A 92 -12.50 21.19 -2.03
C GLY A 92 -13.37 19.92 -2.05
N GLY A 93 -12.75 18.76 -1.84
CA GLY A 93 -13.40 17.45 -1.88
C GLY A 93 -13.70 16.89 -3.28
N ALA A 94 -13.26 17.56 -4.36
CA ALA A 94 -13.50 17.10 -5.73
C ALA A 94 -12.66 15.85 -6.09
N VAL A 95 -11.45 15.76 -5.54
CA VAL A 95 -10.50 14.66 -5.77
C VAL A 95 -10.05 14.10 -4.43
N GLN A 96 -9.89 12.79 -4.37
CA GLN A 96 -9.37 12.08 -3.19
C GLN A 96 -8.10 11.33 -3.57
N ASN A 97 -7.09 11.31 -2.70
CA ASN A 97 -5.76 10.84 -3.08
C ASN A 97 -5.37 9.52 -2.41
N ARG A 98 -4.75 8.64 -3.20
CA ARG A 98 -4.12 7.38 -2.78
C ARG A 98 -2.73 7.29 -3.39
N PHE A 99 -1.76 6.78 -2.65
CA PHE A 99 -0.36 6.65 -3.10
C PHE A 99 -0.10 5.21 -3.55
N SER A 100 0.66 5.05 -4.63
CA SER A 100 1.05 3.74 -5.14
C SER A 100 2.55 3.72 -5.43
N PHE A 101 3.31 2.98 -4.63
CA PHE A 101 4.75 2.83 -4.75
C PHE A 101 5.05 1.56 -5.55
N ALA A 102 5.80 1.66 -6.65
CA ALA A 102 6.14 0.51 -7.47
C ALA A 102 7.65 0.22 -7.43
N LYS A 103 8.03 -1.00 -7.02
CA LYS A 103 9.45 -1.39 -6.83
C LYS A 103 10.27 -1.30 -8.10
N ALA A 104 9.71 -1.65 -9.26
CA ALA A 104 10.44 -1.70 -10.54
C ALA A 104 11.15 -0.38 -10.90
N HIS A 105 10.85 0.71 -10.20
CA HIS A 105 11.48 2.02 -10.41
C HIS A 105 11.89 2.71 -9.09
N LEU A 106 12.03 1.96 -7.99
CA LEU A 106 12.58 2.44 -6.70
C LEU A 106 13.98 1.89 -6.42
N ASP A 107 14.53 1.06 -7.31
CA ASP A 107 15.91 0.59 -7.21
C ASP A 107 16.85 1.77 -7.53
N VAL A 108 17.26 2.48 -6.48
CA VAL A 108 18.38 3.41 -6.50
C VAL A 108 19.65 2.55 -6.54
N SER A 109 20.40 2.66 -7.64
CA SER A 109 21.73 2.05 -7.83
C SER A 109 22.75 2.49 -6.78
#